data_AF-A0A9E2ZCY6-F1
#
_entry.id   AF-A0A9E2ZCY6-F1
#
_cell.length_a   1.000
_cell.length_b   1.000
_cell.length_c   1.000
_cell.angle_alpha   90.00
_cell.angle_beta   90.00
_cell.angle_gamma   90.00
#
_symmetry.space_group_name_H-M   'P 1'
#
loop_
_entity.id
_entity.type
_entity.pdbx_description
1 polymer ?
#
loop_
_entity_poly.entity_id
_entity_poly.type
_entity_poly.pdbx_seq_one_letter_code
_entity_poly.pdbx_strand_id
1 'polypeptide(L)' 'MTTVLPHSLSYPTPPRLDLVEDLGGHLVADPYRWLEDPEDQRTIDWSAAQDA' A
#
# COMPACT_ATOMS: atom_id res chain seq x y z
N MET A 1 -14.92 -9.96 -33.47
CA MET A 1 -14.84 -10.16 -32.02
C MET A 1 -13.38 -10.08 -31.64
N THR A 2 -12.93 -8.96 -31.07
CA THR A 2 -11.52 -8.76 -30.70
C THR A 2 -11.38 -9.10 -29.23
N THR A 3 -10.62 -10.15 -28.93
CA THR A 3 -10.23 -10.50 -27.56
C THR A 3 -9.15 -9.53 -27.09
N VAL A 4 -9.41 -8.82 -25.98
CA VAL A 4 -8.37 -8.11 -25.22
C VAL A 4 -7.68 -9.11 -24.31
N LEU A 5 -6.35 -9.22 -24.42
CA LEU A 5 -5.54 -9.98 -23.45
C LEU A 5 -5.51 -9.19 -22.13
N PRO A 6 -5.55 -9.84 -20.95
CA PRO A 6 -5.40 -9.12 -19.69
C PRO A 6 -4.04 -8.41 -19.69
N HIS A 7 -4.04 -7.09 -19.46
CA HIS A 7 -2.79 -6.38 -19.16
C HIS A 7 -2.22 -7.01 -17.88
N SER A 8 -0.97 -7.46 -17.95
CA SER A 8 -0.24 -7.84 -16.75
C SER A 8 -0.08 -6.59 -15.89
N LEU A 9 -0.87 -6.47 -14.83
CA LEU A 9 -0.80 -5.35 -13.88
C LEU A 9 0.46 -5.52 -13.03
N SER A 10 1.43 -4.62 -13.21
CA SER A 10 2.64 -4.53 -12.40
C SER A 10 2.39 -3.57 -11.25
N TYR A 11 2.17 -4.09 -10.05
CA TYR A 11 1.97 -3.28 -8.86
C TYR A 11 3.31 -2.94 -8.19
N PRO A 12 3.53 -1.69 -7.75
CA PRO A 12 4.71 -1.35 -6.98
C PRO A 12 4.64 -2.04 -5.61
N THR A 13 5.79 -2.50 -5.11
CA THR A 13 5.88 -3.17 -3.81
C THR A 13 5.98 -2.14 -2.69
N PRO A 14 4.98 -2.01 -1.79
CA PRO A 14 5.08 -1.09 -0.65
C PRO A 14 6.02 -1.65 0.44
N PRO A 15 6.77 -0.79 1.14
CA PRO A 15 7.43 -1.18 2.37
C PRO A 15 6.40 -1.57 3.45
N ARG A 16 6.68 -2.66 4.16
CA ARG A 16 5.86 -3.16 5.27
C ARG A 16 6.56 -2.91 6.60
N LEU A 17 5.84 -2.39 7.57
CA LEU A 17 6.30 -2.27 8.94
C LEU A 17 5.98 -3.54 9.73
N ASP A 18 6.79 -3.82 10.74
CA ASP A 18 6.49 -4.83 11.77
C ASP A 18 5.70 -4.21 12.93
N LEU A 19 4.79 -3.29 12.60
CA LEU A 19 3.98 -2.55 13.57
C LEU A 19 2.76 -3.37 13.96
N VAL A 20 2.58 -3.57 15.27
CA VAL A 20 1.40 -4.20 15.87
C VAL A 20 0.90 -3.30 16.98
N GLU A 21 -0.41 -3.09 17.01
CA GLU A 21 -1.07 -2.25 18.01
C GLU A 21 -2.12 -3.02 18.80
N ASP A 22 -2.35 -2.58 20.04
CA ASP A 22 -3.47 -3.06 20.86
C ASP A 22 -4.69 -2.15 20.64
N LEU A 23 -5.73 -2.69 20.05
CA LEU A 23 -7.01 -2.03 19.81
C LEU A 23 -8.10 -2.70 20.64
N GLY A 24 -8.35 -2.18 21.83
CA GLY A 24 -9.39 -2.71 22.73
C GLY A 24 -9.09 -4.11 23.25
N GLY A 25 -7.82 -4.43 23.51
CA GLY A 25 -7.35 -5.75 23.94
C GLY A 25 -7.07 -6.72 22.79
N HIS A 26 -7.11 -6.25 21.54
CA HIS A 26 -6.80 -7.05 20.36
C HIS A 26 -5.51 -6.57 19.70
N LEU A 27 -4.55 -7.47 19.55
CA LEU A 27 -3.32 -7.20 18.80
C LEU A 27 -3.61 -7.25 17.29
N VAL A 28 -3.43 -6.12 16.61
CA VAL A 28 -3.67 -5.96 15.17
C VAL A 28 -2.40 -5.45 14.50
N ALA A 29 -1.91 -6.19 13.50
CA ALA A 29 -0.78 -5.74 12.71
C ALA A 29 -1.22 -4.63 11.74
N ASP A 30 -0.55 -3.48 11.81
CA ASP A 30 -0.71 -2.40 10.85
C ASP A 30 0.60 -2.14 10.09
N PRO A 31 0.92 -2.99 9.10
CA PRO A 31 2.14 -2.86 8.32
C PRO A 31 2.16 -1.61 7.42
N TYR A 32 1.03 -0.92 7.25
CA TYR A 32 0.87 0.20 6.31
C TYR A 32 0.44 1.50 6.96
N ARG A 33 0.56 1.63 8.28
CA ARG A 33 0.30 2.87 9.05
C ARG A 33 0.92 4.12 8.44
N TRP A 34 2.08 4.00 7.79
CA TRP A 34 2.74 5.13 7.14
C TRP A 34 1.91 5.77 6.01
N LEU A 35 0.99 5.03 5.38
CA LEU A 35 0.08 5.57 4.36
C LEU A 35 -0.99 6.51 4.93
N GLU A 36 -1.20 6.53 6.24
CA GLU A 36 -2.16 7.44 6.88
C GLU A 36 -1.67 8.89 6.94
N ASP A 37 -0.36 9.10 6.79
CA ASP A 37 0.23 10.43 6.66
C ASP A 37 0.36 10.79 5.17
N PRO A 38 -0.49 11.69 4.64
CA PRO A 38 -0.42 12.11 3.24
C PRO A 38 0.77 13.03 2.95
N GLU A 39 1.41 13.62 3.97
CA GLU A 39 2.58 14.49 3.80
C GLU A 39 3.91 13.72 3.88
N ASP A 40 3.89 12.43 4.26
CA ASP A 40 5.07 11.57 4.23
C ASP A 40 5.52 11.33 2.78
N GLN A 41 6.79 11.58 2.50
CA GLN A 41 7.39 11.38 1.17
C GLN A 41 7.19 9.95 0.66
N ARG A 42 7.19 8.95 1.54
CA ARG A 42 6.94 7.55 1.17
C ARG A 42 5.54 7.38 0.57
N THR A 43 4.54 8.04 1.17
CA THR A 43 3.12 8.01 0.74
C THR A 43 2.97 8.66 -0.62
N ILE A 44 3.61 9.81 -0.81
CA ILE A 44 3.63 10.53 -2.08
C ILE A 44 4.27 9.66 -3.18
N ASP A 45 5.46 9.11 -2.93
CA ASP A 45 6.20 8.31 -3.91
C ASP A 45 5.45 7.02 -4.28
N TRP A 46 4.87 6.35 -3.30
CA TRP A 46 4.11 5.13 -3.54
C TRP A 46 2.82 5.39 -4.31
N SER A 47 2.11 6.48 -3.99
CA SER A 47 0.90 6.87 -4.72
C SER A 47 1.22 7.18 -6.19
N ALA A 48 2.29 7.95 -6.44
CA ALA A 48 2.74 8.23 -7.80
C ALA A 48 3.11 6.95 -8.58
N ALA A 49 3.68 5.94 -7.90
CA ALA A 49 3.99 4.65 -8.51
C ALA A 49 2.74 3.79 -8.80
N GLN A 50 1.63 3.99 -8.07
CA GLN A 50 0.35 3.32 -8.31
C GLN A 50 -0.43 3.95 -9.47
N ASP A 51 -0.28 5.27 -9.67
CA ASP A 51 -0.95 6.01 -10.75
C ASP A 51 -0.30 5.81 -12.13
N ALA A 52 0.88 5.18 -12.18
CA ALA A 52 1.73 5.05 -13.38
C ALA A 52 1.34 3.91 -14.34
#